data_AF-A0A151SDR0-F1
#
_entry.id   AF-A0A151SDR0-F1
#
_cell.length_a   1.000
_cell.length_b   1.000
_cell.length_c   1.000
_cell.angle_alpha   90.00
_cell.angle_beta   90.00
_cell.angle_gamma   90.00
#
_symmetry.space_group_name_H-M   'P 1'
#
loop_
_entity.id
_entity.type
_entity.pdbx_description
1 polymer ?
#
loop_
_entity_poly.entity_id
_entity_poly.type
_entity_poly.pdbx_seq_one_letter_code
_entity_poly.pdbx_strand_id
1 'polypeptide(L)' 'GPWNLIGDFNVVLHSYERQGGSPGLSIRGDNAFREFVNHCNLIDIGYQGAPFTWHRGLLYERLG' A
#
# COMPACT_ATOMS: atom_id res chain seq x y z
N GLY A 1 -18.37 -17.77 5.92
CA GLY A 1 -18.51 -16.84 4.79
C GLY A 1 -17.15 -16.29 4.41
N PRO A 2 -17.03 -15.51 3.33
CA PRO A 2 -15.78 -14.80 3.00
C PRO A 2 -15.44 -13.78 4.08
N TRP A 3 -14.15 -13.55 4.31
CA TRP A 3 -13.63 -12.57 5.26
C TRP A 3 -13.10 -11.35 4.51
N ASN A 4 -13.34 -10.15 5.05
CA ASN A 4 -12.78 -8.91 4.52
C ASN A 4 -11.84 -8.31 5.57
N LEU A 5 -10.68 -7.85 5.12
CA LEU A 5 -9.69 -7.18 5.96
C LEU A 5 -9.66 -5.70 5.54
N ILE A 6 -9.96 -4.79 6.46
CA ILE A 6 -10.05 -3.34 6.22
C ILE A 6 -9.38 -2.63 7.40
N GLY A 7 -8.50 -1.68 7.12
CA GLY A 7 -7.75 -0.92 8.11
C GLY A 7 -6.83 0.11 7.46
N ASP A 8 -5.99 0.74 8.27
CA ASP A 8 -4.83 1.52 7.82
C ASP A 8 -3.57 0.77 8.28
N PHE A 9 -3.03 -0.06 7.39
CA PHE A 9 -1.83 -0.87 7.63
C PHE A 9 -0.54 -0.05 7.53
N ASN A 10 -0.60 1.21 7.11
CA ASN A 10 0.55 2.07 6.84
C ASN A 10 1.56 1.44 5.87
N VAL A 11 1.07 0.65 4.90
CA VAL A 11 1.90 -0.01 3.89
C VAL A 11 1.57 0.46 2.47
N VAL A 12 2.58 0.36 1.61
CA VAL A 12 2.55 0.59 0.17
C VAL A 12 2.82 -0.76 -0.48
N LEU A 13 1.82 -1.36 -1.12
CA LEU A 13 1.93 -2.71 -1.69
C LEU A 13 2.50 -2.67 -3.10
N HIS A 14 2.15 -1.64 -3.87
CA HIS A 14 2.55 -1.52 -5.26
C HIS A 14 3.31 -0.23 -5.55
N SER A 15 4.18 -0.27 -6.58
CA SER A 15 4.96 0.90 -6.99
C SER A 15 4.10 2.08 -7.44
N TYR A 16 2.91 1.82 -8.01
CA TYR A 16 1.99 2.86 -8.47
C TYR A 16 1.27 3.60 -7.32
N GLU A 17 1.35 3.08 -6.10
CA GLU A 17 0.82 3.72 -4.89
C GLU A 17 1.75 4.79 -4.34
N ARG A 18 2.92 4.97 -4.97
CA ARG A 18 3.94 5.93 -4.57
C ARG A 18 4.40 6.74 -5.79
N GLN A 19 4.45 8.06 -5.63
CA GLN A 19 4.95 8.96 -6.67
C GLN A 19 5.90 10.00 -6.07
N GLY A 20 7.03 10.21 -6.75
CA GLY A 20 8.07 11.17 -6.34
C GLY A 20 8.94 10.71 -5.17
N GLY A 21 9.74 11.63 -4.64
CA GLY A 21 10.80 11.35 -3.65
C GLY A 21 12.12 10.87 -4.29
N SER A 22 13.13 10.60 -3.45
CA SER A 22 14.45 10.17 -3.92
C SER A 22 14.40 8.75 -4.51
N PRO A 23 15.02 8.52 -5.68
CA PRO A 23 15.19 7.17 -6.22
C PRO A 23 16.04 6.35 -5.23
N GLY A 24 15.44 5.32 -4.64
CA GLY A 24 16.08 4.47 -3.63
C GLY A 24 15.41 4.45 -2.25
N LEU A 25 14.36 5.24 -2.01
CA LEU A 25 13.53 5.04 -0.83
C LEU A 25 12.75 3.73 -0.97
N SER A 26 13.09 2.77 -0.09
CA SER A 26 12.37 1.49 0.01
C SER A 26 10.87 1.74 0.10
N ILE A 27 10.10 0.98 -0.67
CA ILE A 27 8.66 0.89 -0.50
C ILE A 27 8.42 0.55 0.98
N ARG A 28 7.60 1.35 1.66
CA ARG A 28 7.16 1.09 3.03
C ARG A 28 6.17 -0.06 2.97
N GLY A 29 6.67 -1.28 2.92
CA GLY A 29 5.86 -2.48 2.86
C GLY A 29 6.71 -3.59 3.41
N ASP A 30 6.39 -4.02 4.63
CA ASP A 30 7.08 -5.15 5.24
C ASP A 30 6.92 -6.37 4.31
N ASN A 31 8.02 -7.05 4.02
CA ASN A 31 7.97 -8.31 3.27
C ASN A 31 7.01 -9.28 3.97
N ALA A 32 6.92 -9.26 5.29
CA ALA A 32 5.99 -10.08 6.05
C ALA A 32 4.51 -9.80 5.69
N PHE A 33 4.14 -8.53 5.46
CA PHE A 33 2.77 -8.19 5.07
C PHE A 33 2.48 -8.63 3.64
N ARG A 34 3.45 -8.48 2.73
CA ARG A 34 3.32 -8.97 1.35
C ARG A 34 3.20 -10.49 1.31
N GLU A 35 4.00 -11.21 2.11
CA GLU A 35 3.88 -12.65 2.29
C GLU A 35 2.54 -13.05 2.90
N PHE A 36 2.03 -12.32 3.89
CA PHE A 36 0.72 -12.57 4.48
C PHE A 36 -0.42 -12.41 3.45
N VAL A 37 -0.42 -11.33 2.67
CA VAL A 37 -1.39 -11.11 1.59
C VAL A 37 -1.36 -12.26 0.58
N ASN A 38 -0.16 -12.68 0.16
CA ASN A 38 0.02 -13.80 -0.75
C ASN A 38 -0.42 -15.14 -0.15
N HIS A 39 -0.02 -15.43 1.10
CA HIS A 39 -0.31 -16.70 1.77
C HIS A 39 -1.81 -16.88 2.04
N CYS A 40 -2.51 -15.78 2.35
CA CYS A 40 -3.95 -15.78 2.57
C CYS A 40 -4.76 -15.63 1.28
N ASN A 41 -4.11 -15.55 0.10
CA ASN A 41 -4.76 -15.25 -1.18
C ASN A 41 -5.71 -14.05 -1.10
N LEU A 42 -5.30 -13.01 -0.36
CA LEU A 42 -6.08 -11.79 -0.24
C LEU A 42 -6.05 -11.05 -1.57
N ILE A 43 -7.22 -10.57 -1.99
CA ILE A 43 -7.38 -9.79 -3.20
C ILE A 43 -7.62 -8.34 -2.77
N ASP A 44 -6.84 -7.43 -3.33
CA ASP A 44 -7.14 -6.00 -3.22
C ASP A 44 -8.44 -5.72 -3.98
N ILE A 45 -9.46 -5.29 -3.24
CA ILE A 45 -10.77 -4.91 -3.78
C ILE A 45 -10.72 -3.58 -4.55
N GLY A 46 -9.59 -2.90 -4.51
CA GLY A 46 -9.35 -1.60 -5.12
C GLY A 46 -9.87 -0.46 -4.24
N TYR A 47 -9.18 0.67 -4.35
CA TYR A 47 -9.60 1.92 -3.73
C TYR A 47 -10.21 2.85 -4.78
N GLN A 48 -11.42 3.36 -4.49
CA GLN A 48 -12.08 4.39 -5.30
C GLN A 48 -12.05 5.70 -4.53
N GLY A 49 -11.15 6.62 -4.91
CA GLY A 49 -10.95 7.89 -4.23
C GLY A 49 -9.68 8.61 -4.70
N ALA A 50 -9.13 9.48 -3.87
CA ALA A 50 -7.88 10.17 -4.20
C ALA A 50 -6.73 9.15 -4.41
N PRO A 51 -5.90 9.28 -5.45
CA PRO A 51 -4.86 8.30 -5.76
C PRO A 51 -3.81 8.16 -4.65
N PHE A 52 -3.68 9.16 -3.78
CA PHE A 52 -2.76 9.22 -2.63
C PHE A 52 -3.51 9.67 -1.38
N THR A 53 -3.17 9.09 -0.22
CA THR A 53 -3.76 9.41 1.09
C THR A 53 -2.78 10.15 2.01
N TRP A 54 -1.50 10.21 1.64
CA TRP A 54 -0.46 10.89 2.40
C TRP A 54 0.57 11.59 1.49
N HIS A 55 1.17 12.69 1.95
CA HIS A 55 2.26 13.34 1.25
C HIS A 55 3.28 14.00 2.19
N ARG A 56 4.54 14.09 1.75
CA ARG A 56 5.62 14.83 2.40
C ARG A 56 6.59 15.41 1.37
N GLY A 57 6.54 16.73 1.18
CA GLY A 57 7.30 17.38 0.11
C GLY A 57 6.85 16.88 -1.26
N LEU A 58 7.79 16.37 -2.07
CA LEU A 58 7.51 15.79 -3.39
C LEU A 58 7.13 14.30 -3.35
N LEU A 59 7.03 13.70 -2.16
CA LEU A 59 6.62 12.31 -1.98
C LEU A 59 5.12 12.23 -1.76
N TYR A 60 4.44 11.44 -2.58
CA TYR A 60 3.03 11.08 -2.46
C TYR A 60 2.91 9.57 -2.27
N GLU A 61 2.12 9.14 -1.29
CA GLU A 61 1.89 7.72 -0.98
C GLU A 61 0.41 7.46 -0.75
N ARG A 62 -0.06 6.30 -1.18
CA ARG A 62 -1.31 5.71 -0.73
C ARG A 62 -0.98 4.66 0.30
N LEU A 63 -1.31 4.98 1.54
CA LEU A 63 -1.23 4.07 2.67
C LEU A 63 -2.53 3.26 2.68
N GLY A 64 -2.37 1.94 2.52
CA GLY A 64 -3.39 0.95 2.84
C GLY A 64 -3.23 0.50 4.28
#